data_AF-A0A9W7CZ52-F1
#
_entry.id   AF-A0A9W7CZ52-F1
#
_cell.length_a   1.000
_cell.length_b   1.000
_cell.length_c   1.000
_cell.angle_alpha   90.00
_cell.angle_beta   90.00
_cell.angle_gamma   90.00
#
_symmetry.space_group_name_H-M   'P 1'
#
loop_
_entity.id
_entity.type
_entity.pdbx_description
1 polymer ?
#
loop_
_entity_poly.entity_id
_entity_poly.type
_entity_poly.pdbx_seq_one_letter_code
_entity_poly.pdbx_strand_id
1 'polypeptide(L)'
;MSCRSVHSLEEPDLVIAGYHSIIAENGDSHVRAVHSLATLEGATTTKTAAPAYVAEVFDELADTFEEKLVAHLEYRVPWQLVEALQKLSPPGFVPKDSPIKPEWVACADESLDLVISADVWIYVGALEQVFELIALKLRASTGWMAFSIEMLPSDVKNSRDDANETSIGYRLAPSGRFQHSHEYISSLASRAGFSIAVQQDISVRKESGEPIPGGIYLLQRCSQ
;
A
#
# COMPACT_ATOMS: atom_id res chain seq x y z
N MET A 1 25.28 -12.68 -22.56
CA MET A 1 24.61 -13.60 -21.61
C MET A 1 23.42 -12.86 -21.03
N SER A 2 22.22 -13.45 -21.08
CA SER A 2 21.05 -12.85 -20.44
C SER A 2 21.22 -12.98 -18.92
N CYS A 3 21.48 -11.88 -18.22
CA CYS A 3 21.66 -11.90 -16.77
C CYS A 3 20.29 -12.15 -16.11
N ARG A 4 20.13 -13.33 -15.50
CA ARG A 4 18.92 -13.74 -14.79
C ARG A 4 18.90 -13.06 -13.41
N SER A 5 17.71 -12.67 -12.94
CA SER A 5 17.52 -11.90 -11.71
C SER A 5 17.65 -12.77 -10.45
N VAL A 6 17.82 -12.11 -9.29
CA VAL A 6 17.86 -12.67 -7.93
C VAL A 6 16.62 -13.53 -7.57
N HIS A 7 15.57 -13.50 -8.41
CA HIS A 7 14.35 -14.27 -8.21
C HIS A 7 14.37 -15.67 -8.85
N SER A 8 15.44 -16.05 -9.55
CA SER A 8 15.60 -17.40 -10.10
C SER A 8 16.11 -18.36 -9.01
N LEU A 9 15.17 -19.05 -8.33
CA LEU A 9 15.49 -20.04 -7.29
C LEU A 9 15.99 -21.38 -7.86
N GLU A 10 15.93 -21.57 -9.17
CA GLU A 10 16.22 -22.86 -9.81
C GLU A 10 17.73 -23.08 -10.07
N GLU A 11 18.53 -22.00 -10.14
CA GLU A 11 19.97 -22.08 -10.49
C GLU A 11 20.82 -21.01 -9.75
N PRO A 12 20.92 -21.06 -8.41
CA PRO A 12 21.59 -20.03 -7.61
C PRO A 12 23.07 -19.84 -7.98
N ASP A 13 23.78 -20.93 -8.30
CA ASP A 13 25.21 -20.88 -8.65
C ASP A 13 25.47 -20.11 -9.95
N LEU A 14 24.57 -20.22 -10.94
CA LEU A 14 24.69 -19.51 -12.22
C LEU A 14 24.41 -18.02 -12.06
N VAL A 15 23.48 -17.65 -11.17
CA VAL A 15 23.20 -16.25 -10.85
C VAL A 15 24.40 -15.61 -10.14
N ILE A 16 24.98 -16.30 -9.16
CA ILE A 16 26.19 -15.88 -8.45
C ILE A 16 27.36 -15.69 -9.42
N ALA A 17 27.62 -16.67 -10.29
CA ALA A 17 28.69 -16.58 -11.30
C ALA A 17 28.48 -15.40 -12.28
N GLY A 18 27.22 -15.11 -12.64
CA GLY A 18 26.86 -13.94 -13.44
C GLY A 18 27.24 -12.63 -12.77
N TYR A 19 26.90 -12.47 -11.48
CA TYR A 19 27.27 -11.27 -10.72
C TYR A 19 28.77 -11.12 -10.53
N HIS A 20 29.50 -12.21 -10.25
CA HIS A 20 30.97 -12.20 -10.22
C HIS A 20 31.56 -11.72 -11.54
N SER A 21 30.99 -12.13 -12.69
CA SER A 21 31.45 -11.70 -14.01
C SER A 21 31.24 -10.19 -14.22
N ILE A 22 30.09 -9.66 -13.82
CA ILE A 22 29.79 -8.22 -13.92
C ILE A 22 30.76 -7.40 -13.06
N ILE A 23 31.03 -7.85 -11.83
CA ILE A 23 31.97 -7.17 -10.92
C ILE A 23 33.40 -7.26 -11.46
N ALA A 24 33.81 -8.38 -12.07
CA ALA A 24 35.13 -8.50 -12.68
C ALA A 24 35.35 -7.50 -13.84
N GLU A 25 34.31 -7.19 -14.62
CA GLU A 25 34.37 -6.25 -15.74
C GLU A 25 34.25 -4.78 -15.31
N ASN A 26 33.44 -4.49 -14.29
CA ASN A 26 33.05 -3.12 -13.92
C ASN A 26 33.60 -2.67 -12.56
N GLY A 27 34.31 -3.55 -11.84
CA GLY A 27 34.74 -3.33 -10.47
C GLY A 27 33.59 -3.05 -9.50
N ASP A 28 33.94 -2.54 -8.31
CA ASP A 28 32.98 -2.21 -7.27
C ASP A 28 32.08 -1.00 -7.61
N SER A 29 32.33 -0.32 -8.74
CA SER A 29 31.46 0.76 -9.22
C SER A 29 30.10 0.29 -9.71
N HIS A 30 29.93 -1.00 -10.02
CA HIS A 30 28.61 -1.54 -10.37
C HIS A 30 27.83 -1.92 -9.10
N VAL A 31 27.33 -0.92 -8.37
CA VAL A 31 26.80 -1.07 -6.99
C VAL A 31 25.66 -2.09 -6.88
N ARG A 32 24.83 -2.25 -7.93
CA ARG A 32 23.76 -3.27 -7.96
C ARG A 32 24.29 -4.70 -7.93
N ALA A 33 25.36 -4.98 -8.69
CA ALA A 33 25.93 -6.32 -8.76
C ALA A 33 26.63 -6.67 -7.44
N VAL A 34 27.36 -5.70 -6.87
CA VAL A 34 27.98 -5.83 -5.54
C VAL A 34 26.93 -6.12 -4.47
N HIS A 35 25.83 -5.35 -4.44
CA HIS A 35 24.77 -5.54 -3.45
C HIS A 35 24.03 -6.89 -3.62
N SER A 36 23.66 -7.26 -4.84
CA SER A 36 22.99 -8.53 -5.12
C SER A 36 23.88 -9.73 -4.78
N LEU A 37 25.16 -9.69 -5.11
CA LEU A 37 26.10 -10.76 -4.79
C LEU A 37 26.27 -10.92 -3.28
N ALA A 38 26.48 -9.83 -2.55
CA ALA A 38 26.59 -9.85 -1.09
C ALA A 38 25.33 -10.44 -0.43
N THR A 39 24.16 -10.19 -1.00
CA THR A 39 22.88 -10.74 -0.51
C THR A 39 22.80 -12.25 -0.76
N LEU A 40 23.17 -12.70 -1.97
CA LEU A 40 23.15 -14.12 -2.36
C LEU A 40 24.17 -14.96 -1.57
N GLU A 41 25.33 -14.41 -1.26
CA GLU A 41 26.39 -15.09 -0.49
C GLU A 41 26.16 -15.00 1.03
N GLY A 42 25.09 -14.34 1.47
CA GLY A 42 24.82 -14.10 2.90
C GLY A 42 25.86 -13.20 3.57
N ALA A 43 26.65 -12.47 2.78
CA ALA A 43 27.70 -11.56 3.23
C ALA A 43 27.17 -10.17 3.65
N THR A 44 25.85 -9.93 3.53
CA THR A 44 25.20 -8.75 4.10
C THR A 44 25.24 -8.79 5.62
N THR A 45 26.23 -8.13 6.20
CA THR A 45 26.43 -7.99 7.66
C THR A 45 25.56 -6.90 8.28
N THR A 46 24.86 -6.10 7.46
CA THR A 46 24.01 -4.98 7.88
C THR A 46 22.53 -5.29 7.67
N LYS A 47 21.68 -4.78 8.58
CA LYS A 47 20.21 -4.89 8.45
C LYS A 47 19.62 -4.09 7.28
N THR A 48 20.41 -3.19 6.68
CA THR A 48 19.98 -2.27 5.62
C THR A 48 20.94 -2.31 4.44
N ALA A 49 20.42 -1.97 3.26
CA ALA A 49 21.22 -1.85 2.04
C ALA A 49 22.21 -0.68 2.11
N ALA A 50 23.27 -0.73 1.27
CA ALA A 50 24.27 0.32 1.20
C ALA A 50 23.66 1.62 0.64
N PRO A 51 23.94 2.81 1.22
CA PRO A 51 23.34 4.06 0.78
C PRO A 51 23.53 4.38 -0.71
N ALA A 52 24.72 4.09 -1.26
CA ALA A 52 25.01 4.31 -2.68
C ALA A 52 24.15 3.43 -3.60
N TYR A 53 23.94 2.17 -3.23
CA TYR A 53 23.03 1.27 -3.96
C TYR A 53 21.60 1.80 -3.95
N VAL A 54 21.11 2.26 -2.79
CA VAL A 54 19.77 2.84 -2.69
C VAL A 54 19.63 4.08 -3.56
N ALA A 55 20.57 5.02 -3.47
CA ALA A 55 20.54 6.25 -4.26
C ALA A 55 20.50 5.95 -5.76
N GLU A 56 21.39 5.08 -6.26
CA GLU A 56 21.48 4.75 -7.68
C GLU A 56 20.22 4.03 -8.18
N VAL A 57 19.65 3.10 -7.40
CA VAL A 57 18.38 2.45 -7.75
C VAL A 57 17.24 3.45 -7.85
N PHE A 58 17.15 4.41 -6.91
CA PHE A 58 16.11 5.43 -6.94
C PHE A 58 16.29 6.40 -8.10
N ASP A 59 17.51 6.87 -8.34
CA ASP A 59 17.82 7.80 -9.43
C ASP A 59 17.51 7.18 -10.81
N GLU A 60 17.88 5.92 -11.03
CA GLU A 60 17.55 5.20 -12.27
C GLU A 60 16.04 4.99 -12.47
N LEU A 61 15.28 4.85 -11.38
CA LEU A 61 13.83 4.65 -11.46
C LEU A 61 13.07 5.97 -11.60
N ALA A 62 13.63 7.09 -11.14
CA ALA A 62 12.95 8.37 -11.01
C ALA A 62 12.31 8.84 -12.33
N ASP A 63 13.06 8.82 -13.43
CA ASP A 63 12.59 9.32 -14.74
C ASP A 63 11.42 8.51 -15.31
N THR A 64 11.29 7.24 -14.93
CA THR A 64 10.26 6.32 -15.44
C THR A 64 9.24 5.93 -14.37
N PHE A 65 9.30 6.53 -13.18
CA PHE A 65 8.52 6.11 -12.03
C PHE A 65 7.02 6.22 -12.30
N GLU A 66 6.55 7.39 -12.74
CA GLU A 66 5.13 7.62 -13.01
C GLU A 66 4.61 6.71 -14.13
N GLU A 67 5.38 6.54 -15.21
CA GLU A 67 5.01 5.64 -16.30
C GLU A 67 4.91 4.18 -15.82
N LYS A 68 5.90 3.69 -15.07
CA LYS A 68 5.85 2.35 -14.47
C LYS A 68 4.67 2.17 -13.55
N LEU A 69 4.39 3.16 -12.71
CA LEU A 69 3.29 3.12 -11.76
C LEU A 69 1.92 3.12 -12.46
N VAL A 70 1.74 3.99 -13.45
CA VAL A 70 0.44 4.22 -14.08
C VAL A 70 0.20 3.32 -15.29
N ALA A 71 1.18 3.12 -16.16
CA ALA A 71 1.03 2.38 -17.42
C ALA A 71 1.30 0.88 -17.25
N HIS A 72 2.26 0.49 -16.40
CA HIS A 72 2.64 -0.92 -16.25
C HIS A 72 1.95 -1.58 -15.05
N LEU A 73 1.94 -0.91 -13.90
CA LEU A 73 1.28 -1.41 -12.70
C LEU A 73 -0.20 -1.01 -12.64
N GLU A 74 -0.71 -0.20 -13.58
CA GLU A 74 -2.12 0.22 -13.60
C GLU A 74 -2.62 0.72 -12.24
N TYR A 75 -1.78 1.41 -11.47
CA TYR A 75 -2.14 1.93 -10.16
C TYR A 75 -3.17 3.05 -10.32
N ARG A 76 -4.37 2.87 -9.74
CA ARG A 76 -5.50 3.79 -9.93
C ARG A 76 -6.25 4.19 -8.65
N VAL A 77 -5.86 3.65 -7.50
CA VAL A 77 -6.55 3.90 -6.22
C VAL A 77 -6.76 5.39 -5.91
N PRO A 78 -5.76 6.29 -6.00
CA PRO A 78 -5.98 7.70 -5.69
C PRO A 78 -7.06 8.34 -6.57
N TRP A 79 -7.11 8.01 -7.86
CA TRP A 79 -8.12 8.50 -8.78
C TRP A 79 -9.51 7.96 -8.45
N GLN A 80 -9.63 6.67 -8.13
CA GLN A 80 -10.90 6.05 -7.76
C GLN A 80 -11.48 6.64 -6.46
N LEU A 81 -10.63 6.92 -5.47
CA LEU A 81 -11.05 7.62 -4.24
C LEU A 81 -11.49 9.05 -4.54
N VAL A 82 -10.75 9.80 -5.38
CA VAL A 82 -11.14 11.14 -5.80
C VAL A 82 -12.47 11.14 -6.53
N GLU A 83 -12.72 10.20 -7.44
CA GLU A 83 -14.00 10.06 -8.13
C GLU A 83 -15.17 9.79 -7.16
N ALA A 84 -14.96 8.92 -6.17
CA ALA A 84 -15.96 8.66 -5.14
C ALA A 84 -16.22 9.89 -4.25
N LEU A 85 -15.16 10.59 -3.86
CA LEU A 85 -15.24 11.83 -3.07
C LEU A 85 -15.93 12.96 -3.85
N GLN A 86 -15.67 13.09 -5.15
CA GLN A 86 -16.35 14.07 -6.01
C GLN A 86 -17.86 13.82 -6.05
N LYS A 87 -18.29 12.57 -6.16
CA LYS A 87 -19.72 12.21 -6.19
C LYS A 87 -20.45 12.56 -4.90
N LEU A 88 -19.80 12.36 -3.74
CA LEU A 88 -20.42 12.64 -2.44
C LEU A 88 -20.23 14.09 -1.98
N SER A 89 -19.14 14.75 -2.40
CA SER A 89 -18.74 16.10 -1.99
C SER A 89 -18.80 16.30 -0.45
N PRO A 90 -18.09 15.48 0.35
CA PRO A 90 -18.11 15.62 1.80
C PRO A 90 -17.41 16.91 2.27
N PRO A 91 -17.71 17.39 3.49
CA PRO A 91 -16.94 18.45 4.13
C PRO A 91 -15.44 18.17 4.09
N GLY A 92 -14.63 19.20 3.84
CA GLY A 92 -13.17 19.09 3.73
C GLY A 92 -12.64 18.64 2.37
N PHE A 93 -13.50 18.17 1.45
CA PHE A 93 -13.09 17.85 0.08
C PHE A 93 -13.31 19.04 -0.87
N VAL A 94 -12.26 19.47 -1.56
CA VAL A 94 -12.32 20.54 -2.58
C VAL A 94 -11.81 19.98 -3.91
N PRO A 95 -12.66 19.87 -4.96
CA PRO A 95 -12.21 19.44 -6.27
C PRO A 95 -11.13 20.35 -6.86
N LYS A 96 -10.24 19.79 -7.68
CA LYS A 96 -9.12 20.53 -8.31
C LYS A 96 -9.58 21.77 -9.10
N ASP A 97 -10.72 21.66 -9.78
CA ASP A 97 -11.28 22.73 -10.61
C ASP A 97 -12.26 23.65 -9.84
N SER A 98 -12.26 23.56 -8.50
CA SER A 98 -13.09 24.41 -7.66
C SER A 98 -12.66 25.88 -7.76
N PRO A 99 -13.61 26.82 -7.85
CA PRO A 99 -13.30 28.25 -7.76
C PRO A 99 -12.82 28.65 -6.36
N ILE A 100 -13.08 27.81 -5.34
CA ILE A 100 -12.65 28.00 -3.96
C ILE A 100 -11.29 27.32 -3.79
N LYS A 101 -10.28 28.09 -3.38
CA LYS A 101 -8.97 27.54 -3.01
C LYS A 101 -9.04 26.93 -1.61
N PRO A 102 -8.38 25.79 -1.35
CA PRO A 102 -8.30 25.24 -0.01
C PRO A 102 -7.53 26.20 0.90
N GLU A 103 -8.08 26.46 2.08
CA GLU A 103 -7.43 27.20 3.15
C GLU A 103 -7.08 26.21 4.26
N TRP A 104 -5.83 26.22 4.72
CA TRP A 104 -5.39 25.39 5.83
C TRP A 104 -5.77 26.09 7.14
N VAL A 105 -6.82 25.60 7.79
CA VAL A 105 -7.31 26.16 9.04
C VAL A 105 -7.06 25.16 10.17
N ALA A 106 -6.39 25.59 11.23
CA ALA A 106 -6.34 24.83 12.47
C ALA A 106 -7.66 25.03 13.23
N CYS A 107 -8.46 23.98 13.38
CA CYS A 107 -9.66 24.04 14.23
C CYS A 107 -9.25 24.06 15.71
N ALA A 108 -9.91 24.92 16.50
CA ALA A 108 -9.63 25.07 17.93
C ALA A 108 -9.93 23.79 18.74
N ASP A 109 -10.81 22.93 18.24
CA ASP A 109 -11.13 21.62 18.81
C ASP A 109 -10.28 20.48 18.22
N GLU A 110 -9.30 20.81 17.36
CA GLU A 110 -8.46 19.87 16.60
C GLU A 110 -9.21 18.80 15.82
N SER A 111 -10.50 19.03 15.51
CA SER A 111 -11.29 18.10 14.71
C SER A 111 -10.96 18.19 13.21
N LEU A 112 -11.09 17.06 12.53
CA LEU A 112 -10.89 16.91 11.09
C LEU A 112 -12.22 16.67 10.39
N ASP A 113 -12.40 17.27 9.22
CA ASP A 113 -13.58 17.02 8.38
C ASP A 113 -13.40 15.78 7.50
N LEU A 114 -12.15 15.47 7.11
CA LEU A 114 -11.84 14.38 6.19
C LEU A 114 -10.47 13.75 6.49
N VAL A 115 -10.41 12.43 6.55
CA VAL A 115 -9.19 11.62 6.55
C VAL A 115 -9.14 10.79 5.26
N ILE A 116 -8.02 10.80 4.55
CA ILE A 116 -7.82 10.00 3.33
C ILE A 116 -6.61 9.08 3.51
N SER A 117 -6.77 7.81 3.14
CA SER A 117 -5.71 6.78 3.17
C SER A 117 -5.72 5.99 1.86
N ALA A 118 -4.99 6.47 0.86
CA ALA A 118 -4.91 5.84 -0.46
C ALA A 118 -3.73 4.87 -0.52
N ASP A 119 -4.01 3.57 -0.54
CA ASP A 119 -3.01 2.48 -0.62
C ASP A 119 -1.98 2.47 0.51
N VAL A 120 -2.42 2.75 1.74
CA VAL A 120 -1.55 2.79 2.95
C VAL A 120 -1.85 1.65 3.91
N TRP A 121 -3.12 1.28 4.10
CA TRP A 121 -3.50 0.27 5.09
C TRP A 121 -3.14 -1.16 4.70
N ILE A 122 -2.71 -1.36 3.46
CA ILE A 122 -2.03 -2.58 3.00
C ILE A 122 -0.70 -2.84 3.73
N TYR A 123 -0.21 -1.90 4.55
CA TYR A 123 0.96 -2.07 5.41
C TYR A 123 0.61 -2.21 6.91
N VAL A 124 -0.68 -2.26 7.24
CA VAL A 124 -1.18 -2.33 8.62
C VAL A 124 -2.20 -3.46 8.74
N GLY A 125 -1.92 -4.45 9.58
CA GLY A 125 -2.82 -5.59 9.80
C GLY A 125 -4.07 -5.19 10.59
N ALA A 126 -3.94 -5.17 11.92
CA ALA A 126 -5.00 -4.77 12.83
C ALA A 126 -5.36 -3.29 12.66
N LEU A 127 -6.59 -2.99 12.21
CA LEU A 127 -7.10 -1.63 11.97
C LEU A 127 -8.00 -1.11 13.10
N GLU A 128 -8.21 -1.87 14.19
CA GLU A 128 -9.05 -1.47 15.33
C GLU A 128 -8.66 -0.10 15.87
N GLN A 129 -7.38 0.05 16.25
CA GLN A 129 -6.88 1.29 16.84
C GLN A 129 -6.88 2.44 15.82
N VAL A 130 -6.69 2.14 14.52
CA VAL A 130 -6.77 3.14 13.46
C VAL A 130 -8.20 3.72 13.39
N PHE A 131 -9.21 2.85 13.34
CA PHE A 131 -10.62 3.27 13.31
C PHE A 131 -11.02 4.05 14.56
N GLU A 132 -10.59 3.60 15.74
CA GLU A 132 -10.85 4.28 17.02
C GLU A 132 -10.25 5.69 17.05
N LEU A 133 -8.97 5.84 16.68
CA LEU A 133 -8.29 7.14 16.68
C LEU A 133 -8.86 8.10 15.63
N ILE A 134 -9.23 7.59 14.44
CA ILE A 134 -9.91 8.39 13.43
C ILE A 134 -11.28 8.84 13.92
N ALA A 135 -12.06 7.96 14.59
CA ALA A 135 -13.36 8.32 15.15
C ALA A 135 -13.27 9.41 16.22
N LEU A 136 -12.17 9.46 16.97
CA LEU A 136 -11.88 10.49 17.97
C LEU A 136 -11.47 11.84 17.34
N LYS A 137 -10.79 11.82 16.18
CA LYS A 137 -10.30 13.02 15.51
C LYS A 137 -11.26 13.60 14.49
N LEU A 138 -12.16 12.79 13.92
CA LEU A 138 -13.16 13.29 12.98
C LEU A 138 -14.27 14.07 13.70
N ARG A 139 -14.70 15.17 13.07
CA ARG A 139 -15.87 15.95 13.51
C ARG A 139 -17.09 15.02 13.58
N ALA A 140 -17.78 15.02 14.72
CA ALA A 140 -18.97 14.21 14.91
C ALA A 140 -20.05 14.54 13.86
N SER A 141 -20.79 13.53 13.40
CA SER A 141 -21.91 13.64 12.44
C SER A 141 -21.56 14.08 11.01
N THR A 142 -20.46 14.79 10.81
CA THR A 142 -20.10 15.38 9.51
C THR A 142 -18.73 14.95 9.00
N GLY A 143 -17.89 14.34 9.83
CA GLY A 143 -16.55 13.90 9.46
C GLY A 143 -16.56 12.64 8.59
N TRP A 144 -15.61 12.57 7.67
CA TRP A 144 -15.49 11.49 6.69
C TRP A 144 -14.12 10.82 6.72
N MET A 145 -14.12 9.54 6.37
CA MET A 145 -12.90 8.76 6.15
C MET A 145 -13.01 8.07 4.79
N ALA A 146 -11.97 8.18 3.97
CA ALA A 146 -11.89 7.54 2.66
C ALA A 146 -10.60 6.72 2.55
N PHE A 147 -10.70 5.44 2.21
CA PHE A 147 -9.52 4.57 2.17
C PHE A 147 -9.66 3.42 1.20
N SER A 148 -8.55 2.74 0.93
CA SER A 148 -8.48 1.49 0.18
C SER A 148 -7.87 0.35 0.98
N ILE A 149 -8.18 -0.88 0.58
CA ILE A 149 -7.58 -2.12 1.09
C ILE A 149 -7.21 -3.05 -0.07
N GLU A 150 -6.31 -3.99 0.17
CA GLU A 150 -6.23 -5.23 -0.61
C GLU A 150 -7.22 -6.25 -0.04
N MET A 151 -7.89 -7.00 -0.91
CA MET A 151 -8.92 -7.93 -0.49
C MET A 151 -8.33 -9.25 -0.03
N LEU A 152 -8.81 -9.73 1.12
CA LEU A 152 -8.56 -11.10 1.59
C LEU A 152 -9.38 -12.08 0.72
N PRO A 153 -8.75 -13.02 0.01
CA PRO A 153 -9.48 -13.99 -0.79
C PRO A 153 -10.36 -14.91 0.06
N SER A 154 -11.59 -15.16 -0.40
CA SER A 154 -12.60 -15.94 0.34
C SER A 154 -12.31 -17.45 0.42
N ASP A 155 -11.41 -17.95 -0.43
CA ASP A 155 -10.95 -19.34 -0.50
C ASP A 155 -9.80 -19.65 0.47
N VAL A 156 -9.19 -18.62 1.08
CA VAL A 156 -8.20 -18.76 2.14
C VAL A 156 -8.90 -19.20 3.43
N LYS A 157 -9.23 -20.49 3.49
CA LYS A 157 -9.72 -21.12 4.72
C LYS A 157 -8.61 -21.07 5.77
N ASN A 158 -8.90 -20.44 6.91
CA ASN A 158 -8.23 -20.55 8.21
C ASN A 158 -7.20 -21.70 8.26
N SER A 159 -5.98 -21.47 7.74
CA SER A 159 -4.89 -22.42 7.89
C SER A 159 -4.53 -22.39 9.35
N ARG A 160 -4.75 -23.51 10.04
CA ARG A 160 -4.61 -23.67 11.50
C ARG A 160 -3.18 -23.40 12.01
N ASP A 161 -2.23 -23.19 11.10
CA ASP A 161 -0.82 -22.98 11.41
C ASP A 161 -0.43 -21.50 11.58
N ASP A 162 -1.27 -20.55 11.13
CA ASP A 162 -1.12 -19.11 11.38
C ASP A 162 -2.19 -18.64 12.39
N ALA A 163 -2.08 -19.14 13.62
CA ALA A 163 -3.12 -19.13 14.65
C ALA A 163 -3.61 -17.76 15.17
N ASN A 164 -3.29 -16.63 14.51
CA ASN A 164 -3.72 -15.30 14.97
C ASN A 164 -4.30 -14.36 13.90
N GLU A 165 -4.09 -14.55 12.59
CA GLU A 165 -4.49 -13.52 11.60
C GLU A 165 -5.79 -13.89 10.87
N THR A 166 -5.91 -15.09 10.31
CA THR A 166 -7.05 -15.44 9.44
C THR A 166 -8.42 -15.45 10.14
N SER A 167 -8.47 -15.73 11.45
CA SER A 167 -9.71 -15.68 12.25
C SER A 167 -10.21 -14.25 12.54
N ILE A 168 -9.41 -13.22 12.26
CA ILE A 168 -9.72 -11.81 12.55
C ILE A 168 -10.12 -11.05 11.26
N GLY A 169 -10.13 -11.71 10.11
CA GLY A 169 -10.57 -11.09 8.84
C GLY A 169 -9.51 -10.21 8.18
N TYR A 170 -8.24 -10.38 8.53
CA TYR A 170 -7.09 -9.84 7.81
C TYR A 170 -5.90 -10.81 7.84
N ARG A 171 -4.90 -10.62 6.98
CA ARG A 171 -3.71 -11.49 6.87
C ARG A 171 -2.54 -10.78 6.20
N LEU A 172 -1.31 -11.08 6.60
CA LEU A 172 -0.11 -10.76 5.82
C LEU A 172 0.05 -11.72 4.62
N ALA A 173 0.01 -11.19 3.40
CA ALA A 173 0.25 -11.96 2.18
C ALA A 173 1.75 -12.17 1.93
N PRO A 174 2.14 -13.18 1.11
CA PRO A 174 3.55 -13.39 0.72
C PRO A 174 4.20 -12.18 0.02
N SER A 175 3.39 -11.28 -0.54
CA SER A 175 3.84 -9.99 -1.10
C SER A 175 4.36 -9.01 -0.02
N GLY A 176 4.18 -9.33 1.27
CA GLY A 176 4.51 -8.46 2.40
C GLY A 176 3.43 -7.42 2.70
N ARG A 177 2.24 -7.54 2.10
CA ARG A 177 1.11 -6.61 2.27
C ARG A 177 -0.03 -7.27 3.00
N PHE A 178 -0.71 -6.53 3.85
CA PHE A 178 -1.91 -6.96 4.52
C PHE A 178 -3.11 -6.91 3.58
N GLN A 179 -3.92 -7.97 3.68
CA GLN A 179 -5.20 -8.11 3.02
C GLN A 179 -6.31 -8.12 4.08
N HIS A 180 -7.45 -7.51 3.78
CA HIS A 180 -8.58 -7.38 4.71
C HIS A 180 -9.87 -7.88 4.04
N SER A 181 -10.81 -8.41 4.82
CA SER A 181 -12.12 -8.83 4.34
C SER A 181 -13.16 -7.71 4.47
N HIS A 182 -14.23 -7.76 3.66
CA HIS A 182 -15.34 -6.82 3.79
C HIS A 182 -16.03 -6.90 5.15
N GLU A 183 -16.16 -8.10 5.70
CA GLU A 183 -16.78 -8.34 7.00
C GLU A 183 -15.97 -7.68 8.12
N TYR A 184 -14.63 -7.74 8.02
CA TYR A 184 -13.74 -7.08 8.97
C TYR A 184 -13.93 -5.56 8.94
N ILE A 185 -13.90 -4.95 7.76
CA ILE A 185 -14.10 -3.51 7.60
C ILE A 185 -15.50 -3.08 8.06
N SER A 186 -16.53 -3.86 7.72
CA SER A 186 -17.91 -3.57 8.13
C SER A 186 -18.09 -3.64 9.65
N SER A 187 -17.47 -4.62 10.29
CA SER A 187 -17.45 -4.77 11.75
C SER A 187 -16.75 -3.59 12.42
N LEU A 188 -15.59 -3.17 11.90
CA LEU A 188 -14.86 -2.00 12.40
C LEU A 188 -15.67 -0.71 12.26
N ALA A 189 -16.27 -0.47 11.10
CA ALA A 189 -17.10 0.71 10.85
C ALA A 189 -18.25 0.78 11.87
N SER A 190 -18.99 -0.32 12.05
CA SER A 190 -20.08 -0.40 13.02
C SER A 190 -19.61 -0.12 14.45
N ARG A 191 -18.54 -0.79 14.91
CA ARG A 191 -18.01 -0.62 16.28
C ARG A 191 -17.48 0.78 16.57
N ALA A 192 -16.84 1.42 15.60
CA ALA A 192 -16.26 2.75 15.74
C ALA A 192 -17.28 3.89 15.46
N GLY A 193 -18.55 3.55 15.16
CA GLY A 193 -19.61 4.53 14.96
C GLY A 193 -19.54 5.24 13.61
N PHE A 194 -19.31 4.48 12.55
CA PHE A 194 -19.37 4.93 11.16
C PHE A 194 -20.49 4.25 10.38
N SER A 195 -21.07 4.99 9.43
CA SER A 195 -21.91 4.45 8.37
C SER A 195 -21.09 4.30 7.09
N ILE A 196 -21.29 3.20 6.36
CA ILE A 196 -20.65 2.96 5.07
C ILE A 196 -21.50 3.66 3.99
N ALA A 197 -20.98 4.73 3.40
CA ALA A 197 -21.62 5.44 2.30
C ALA A 197 -21.22 4.84 0.94
N VAL A 198 -19.97 4.42 0.80
CA VAL A 198 -19.44 3.71 -0.36
C VAL A 198 -18.64 2.51 0.09
N GLN A 199 -18.91 1.38 -0.55
CA GLN A 199 -18.06 0.20 -0.58
C GLN A 199 -18.05 -0.26 -2.02
N GLN A 200 -16.87 -0.30 -2.63
CA GLN A 200 -16.73 -0.67 -4.03
C GLN A 200 -15.47 -1.50 -4.24
N ASP A 201 -15.64 -2.65 -4.89
CA ASP A 201 -14.54 -3.51 -5.30
C ASP A 201 -13.82 -2.90 -6.50
N ILE A 202 -12.49 -2.96 -6.46
CA ILE A 202 -11.61 -2.37 -7.46
C ILE A 202 -10.42 -3.30 -7.74
N SER A 203 -9.72 -3.03 -8.84
CA SER A 203 -8.34 -3.46 -9.01
C SER A 203 -7.41 -2.39 -8.46
N VAL A 204 -6.61 -2.70 -7.45
CA VAL A 204 -5.68 -1.75 -6.80
C VAL A 204 -4.55 -1.38 -7.77
N ARG A 205 -3.97 -2.42 -8.37
CA ARG A 205 -2.86 -2.39 -9.32
C ARG A 205 -2.78 -3.74 -10.03
N LYS A 206 -1.87 -3.86 -11.00
CA LYS A 206 -1.34 -5.12 -11.51
C LYS A 206 -0.05 -5.50 -10.78
N GLU A 207 0.10 -6.79 -10.50
CA GLU A 207 1.31 -7.39 -9.97
C GLU A 207 1.61 -8.66 -10.77
N SER A 208 2.82 -8.76 -11.32
CA SER A 208 3.19 -9.87 -12.22
C SER A 208 2.21 -10.10 -13.39
N GLY A 209 1.54 -9.03 -13.84
CA GLY A 209 0.54 -9.06 -14.91
C GLY A 209 -0.89 -9.33 -14.44
N GLU A 210 -1.10 -9.77 -13.19
CA GLU A 210 -2.40 -10.09 -12.63
C GLU A 210 -2.98 -8.91 -11.83
N PRO A 211 -4.28 -8.62 -11.92
CA PRO A 211 -4.92 -7.59 -11.11
C PRO A 211 -4.95 -8.02 -9.63
N ILE A 212 -4.61 -7.10 -8.74
CA ILE A 212 -4.73 -7.28 -7.29
C ILE A 212 -6.12 -6.81 -6.86
N PRO A 213 -7.00 -7.72 -6.41
CA PRO A 213 -8.33 -7.35 -5.93
C PRO A 213 -8.22 -6.49 -4.66
N GLY A 214 -9.03 -5.44 -4.60
CA GLY A 214 -9.13 -4.55 -3.45
C GLY A 214 -10.51 -3.94 -3.33
N GLY A 215 -10.65 -3.05 -2.36
CA GLY A 215 -11.88 -2.29 -2.15
C GLY A 215 -11.58 -0.86 -1.73
N ILE A 216 -12.43 0.07 -2.15
CA ILE A 216 -12.46 1.44 -1.62
C ILE A 216 -13.70 1.64 -0.74
N TYR A 217 -13.53 2.47 0.28
CA TYR A 217 -14.57 2.79 1.25
C TYR A 217 -14.61 4.28 1.51
N LEU A 218 -15.83 4.84 1.54
CA LEU A 218 -16.10 6.16 2.12
C LEU A 218 -17.07 5.95 3.28
N LEU A 219 -16.61 6.30 4.47
CA LEU A 219 -17.31 6.14 5.73
C LEU A 219 -17.64 7.51 6.32
N GLN A 220 -18.88 7.69 6.78
CA GLN A 220 -19.31 8.91 7.48
C GLN A 220 -19.42 8.65 8.98
N ARG A 221 -18.89 9.56 9.79
CA ARG A 221 -18.99 9.48 11.24
C ARG A 221 -20.44 9.69 11.68
N CYS A 222 -21.03 8.71 12.36
CA CYS A 222 -22.37 8.84 12.94
C CYS A 222 -22.37 9.85 14.09
N SER A 223 -23.53 10.49 14.32
CA SER A 223 -23.79 11.21 15.58
C SER A 223 -23.69 10.22 16.75
N GLN A 224 -22.92 10.56 17.78
CA GLN A 224 -23.03 9.87 19.07
C GLN A 224 -24.33 10.25 19.77
#